data_AF-A0A537DSE6-F1
#
_entry.id   AF-A0A537DSE6-F1
#
_cell.length_a   1.000
_cell.length_b   1.000
_cell.length_c   1.000
_cell.angle_alpha   90.00
_cell.angle_beta   90.00
_cell.angle_gamma   90.00
#
_symmetry.space_group_name_H-M   'P 1'
#
loop_
_entity.id
_entity.type
_entity.pdbx_description
1 polymer ?
#
loop_
_entity_poly.entity_id
_entity_poly.type
_entity_poly.pdbx_seq_one_letter_code
_entity_poly.pdbx_strand_id
1 'polypeptide(L)' 'MKEAEVRRYVDEDVVGQRLDGLFLEGHVEEREGVPHVVQADNNGECVPHDQIRWLVRSYRYC' A
#
# COMPACT_ATOMS: atom_id res chain seq x y z
N MET A 1 -9.10 -1.93 -3.91
CA MET A 1 -9.66 -0.60 -3.58
C MET A 1 -9.73 0.22 -4.86
N LYS A 2 -10.37 1.40 -4.89
CA LYS A 2 -10.24 2.28 -6.06
C LYS A 2 -8.88 2.96 -6.06
N GLU A 3 -8.29 3.16 -7.24
CA GLU A 3 -7.00 3.87 -7.40
C GLU A 3 -6.99 5.21 -6.66
N ALA A 4 -8.06 6.00 -6.81
CA ALA A 4 -8.21 7.31 -6.17
C ALA A 4 -8.20 7.26 -4.62
N GLU A 5 -8.54 6.13 -4.02
CA GLU A 5 -8.46 5.94 -2.56
C GLU A 5 -7.03 5.67 -2.12
N VAL A 6 -6.29 4.85 -2.88
CA VAL A 6 -4.88 4.56 -2.60
C VAL A 6 -4.01 5.78 -2.87
N ARG A 7 -4.34 6.57 -3.89
CA ARG A 7 -3.62 7.82 -4.23
C ARG A 7 -3.58 8.83 -3.09
N ARG A 8 -4.53 8.77 -2.13
CA ARG A 8 -4.53 9.63 -0.93
C ARG A 8 -3.37 9.34 0.02
N TYR A 9 -2.74 8.18 -0.12
CA TYR A 9 -1.64 7.71 0.71
C TYR A 9 -0.29 7.80 0.00
N VAL A 10 -0.20 8.42 -1.19
CA VAL A 10 1.08 8.58 -1.91
C VAL A 10 2.09 9.26 -0.99
N ASP A 11 3.31 8.74 -0.98
CA ASP A 11 4.41 9.15 -0.11
C ASP A 11 4.14 8.92 1.39
N GLU A 12 3.13 8.13 1.76
CA GLU A 12 2.87 7.71 3.14
C GLU A 12 3.21 6.23 3.36
N ASP A 13 3.67 5.93 4.57
CA ASP A 13 3.74 4.57 5.08
C ASP A 13 2.35 4.10 5.48
N VAL A 14 2.05 2.83 5.18
CA VAL A 14 0.71 2.27 5.28
C VAL A 14 0.72 0.84 5.79
N VAL A 15 -0.38 0.47 6.44
CA VAL A 15 -0.72 -0.92 6.75
C VAL A 15 -2.05 -1.27 6.11
N GLY A 16 -2.18 -2.50 5.64
CA GLY A 16 -3.34 -2.93 4.88
C GLY A 16 -3.53 -4.44 4.85
N GLN A 17 -4.48 -4.86 4.02
CA GLN A 17 -4.73 -6.27 3.75
C GLN A 17 -4.93 -6.50 2.24
N ARG A 18 -4.31 -7.56 1.73
CA ARG A 18 -4.48 -8.06 0.37
C ARG A 18 -5.81 -8.78 0.20
N LEU A 19 -6.23 -8.99 -1.05
CA LEU A 19 -7.43 -9.77 -1.37
C LEU A 19 -7.33 -11.25 -0.95
N ASP A 20 -6.11 -11.79 -0.88
CA ASP A 20 -5.82 -13.15 -0.39
C ASP A 20 -5.90 -13.29 1.14
N GLY A 21 -6.13 -12.18 1.86
CA GLY A 21 -6.25 -12.14 3.31
C GLY A 21 -4.95 -11.88 4.07
N LEU A 22 -3.80 -11.85 3.38
CA LEU A 22 -2.52 -11.52 4.01
C LEU A 22 -2.44 -10.03 4.33
N PHE A 23 -1.83 -9.71 5.47
CA PHE A 23 -1.51 -8.34 5.84
C PHE A 23 -0.28 -7.86 5.11
N LEU A 24 -0.22 -6.56 4.85
CA LEU A 24 0.93 -5.91 4.26
C LEU A 24 1.26 -4.63 5.03
N GLU A 25 2.54 -4.37 5.23
CA GLU A 25 3.09 -3.08 5.67
C GLU A 25 4.05 -2.59 4.59
N GLY A 26 3.95 -1.32 4.22
CA GLY A 26 4.73 -0.78 3.13
C GLY A 26 4.59 0.72 2.96
N HIS A 27 5.11 1.20 1.84
CA HIS A 27 5.10 2.60 1.45
C HIS A 27 4.37 2.75 0.11
N VAL A 28 3.55 3.78 -0.06
CA VAL A 28 2.85 4.00 -1.33
C VAL A 28 3.69 4.84 -2.27
N GLU A 29 4.07 4.26 -3.40
CA GLU A 29 4.81 4.94 -4.48
C GLU A 29 3.91 5.13 -5.72
N GLU A 30 4.07 6.25 -6.42
CA GLU A 30 3.49 6.42 -7.76
C GLU A 30 4.50 5.95 -8.82
N ARG A 31 4.13 4.92 -9.59
CA ARG A 31 4.91 4.40 -10.72
C ARG A 31 4.10 4.50 -11.99
N GLU A 32 4.64 5.19 -12.99
CA GLU A 32 3.98 5.42 -14.29
C GLU A 32 2.57 6.04 -14.15
N GLY A 33 2.35 6.87 -13.12
CA GLY A 33 1.05 7.49 -12.85
C GLY A 33 0.04 6.59 -12.14
N VAL A 34 0.47 5.42 -11.65
CA VAL A 34 -0.38 4.49 -10.89
C VAL A 34 0.21 4.26 -9.48
N PRO A 35 -0.59 4.43 -8.42
CA PRO A 35 -0.14 4.18 -7.06
C PRO A 35 -0.02 2.67 -6.78
N HIS A 36 1.12 2.29 -6.19
CA HIS A 36 1.46 0.93 -5.76
C HIS A 36 1.93 0.94 -4.32
N VAL A 37 1.68 -0.14 -3.58
CA VAL A 37 2.28 -0.29 -2.25
C VAL A 37 3.53 -1.15 -2.36
N VAL A 38 4.67 -0.60 -2.00
CA VAL A 38 5.95 -1.31 -1.92
C VAL A 38 6.08 -1.91 -0.53
N GLN A 39 6.02 -3.23 -0.43
CA GLN A 39 6.13 -3.94 0.85
C GLN A 39 7.54 -3.83 1.43
N ALA A 40 7.62 -3.46 2.71
CA ALA A 40 8.89 -3.37 3.42
C ALA A 40 9.53 -4.75 3.63
N ASP A 41 8.73 -5.75 3.99
CA ASP A 41 9.22 -7.06 4.44
C ASP A 41 9.35 -8.11 3.33
N ASN A 42 8.76 -7.86 2.15
CA ASN A 42 8.74 -8.81 1.05
C ASN A 42 9.59 -8.35 -0.14
N ASN A 43 10.86 -8.03 0.12
CA ASN A 43 11.84 -7.71 -0.92
C ASN A 43 11.45 -6.53 -1.84
N GLY A 44 10.60 -5.61 -1.37
CA GLY A 44 10.07 -4.52 -2.19
C GLY A 44 9.02 -4.97 -3.21
N GLU A 45 8.30 -6.08 -2.97
CA GLU A 45 7.16 -6.48 -3.79
C GLU A 45 6.19 -5.31 -3.94
N CYS A 46 5.90 -4.95 -5.19
CA CYS A 46 4.94 -3.92 -5.52
C CYS A 46 3.54 -4.54 -5.63
N VAL A 47 2.66 -4.16 -4.72
CA VAL A 47 1.27 -4.62 -4.70
C VAL A 47 0.41 -3.56 -5.39
N PRO A 48 -0.26 -3.90 -6.51
CA PRO A 48 -1.16 -2.98 -7.18
C PRO A 48 -2.45 -2.77 -6.39
N HIS A 49 -3.07 -1.60 -6.54
CA HIS A 49 -4.23 -1.16 -5.76
C HIS A 49 -5.48 -2.06 -5.88
N ASP A 50 -5.61 -2.80 -6.98
CA ASP A 50 -6.69 -3.74 -7.26
C ASP A 50 -6.58 -5.02 -6.42
N GLN A 51 -5.37 -5.37 -5.96
CA GLN A 51 -5.11 -6.50 -5.06
C GLN A 51 -5.25 -6.14 -3.57
N ILE A 52 -5.62 -4.90 -3.26
CA ILE A 52 -5.71 -4.41 -1.88
C ILE A 52 -7.17 -4.29 -1.47
N ARG A 53 -7.51 -4.86 -0.32
CA ARG A 53 -8.86 -4.81 0.25
C ARG A 53 -9.10 -3.50 1.00
N TRP A 54 -8.16 -3.10 1.86
CA TRP A 54 -8.20 -1.86 2.62
C TRP A 54 -6.77 -1.42 2.98
N LEU A 55 -6.61 -0.11 3.22
CA LEU A 55 -5.37 0.57 3.56
C LEU A 55 -5.63 1.68 4.57
N VAL A 56 -4.72 1.84 5.53
CA VAL A 56 -4.67 2.98 6.46
C VAL A 56 -3.23 3.43 6.63
N ARG A 57 -3.04 4.72 6.93
CA ARG A 57 -1.73 5.29 7.27
C ARG A 57 -1.14 4.59 8.48
N SER A 58 0.11 4.18 8.40
CA SER A 58 0.85 3.63 9.53
C SER A 58 1.29 4.77 10.47
N TYR A 59 1.18 4.53 11.77
CA TYR A 59 1.73 5.42 12.79
C TYR A 59 2.70 4.62 13.64
N ARG A 60 3.99 4.95 13.54
CA ARG A 60 5.02 4.42 14.43
C ARG A 60 5.17 5.40 15.59
N TYR A 61 4.86 4.95 16.81
CA TYR A 61 5.18 5.71 18.02
C TYR A 61 6.68 5.53 18.29
N CYS A 62 7.42 6.63 18.21
CA CYS A 62 8.84 6.68 18.59
C CYS A 62 9.02 6.67 20.10
#